data_AF-A0A836BJB9-F1
#
_entry.id   AF-A0A836BJB9-F1
#
_cell.length_a   1.000
_cell.length_b   1.000
_cell.length_c   1.000
_cell.angle_alpha   90.00
_cell.angle_beta   90.00
_cell.angle_gamma   90.00
#
_symmetry.space_group_name_H-M   'P 1'
#
loop_
_entity.id
_entity.type
_entity.pdbx_description
1 polymer ?
#
loop_
_entity_poly.entity_id
_entity_poly.type
_entity_poly.pdbx_seq_one_letter_code
_entity_poly.pdbx_strand_id
1 'polypeptide(L)'
;MKKSKKKSSISTKEKQRSLIELLKNHGAKIYEELDNGEFPKFSIPSRSVSNIVYDQKLRQYILGNNSAIRSAKNSSQLRSFTQLVWLAFFANRLTQEKKSSTLRDVYYSSQAFEIDFEDQGESDNIIVDLEAVLARPREDFHVFPEERSSIFGDLDIEYTVPGYEGKKMNLSNHPDGYAIGPSLTSA
;
A
#
# COMPACT_ATOMS: atom_id res chain seq x y z
N MET A 1 4.01 15.63 -29.18
CA MET A 1 3.36 15.55 -27.85
C MET A 1 2.77 14.18 -27.48
N LYS A 2 2.56 13.21 -28.40
CA LYS A 2 2.03 11.86 -28.07
C LYS A 2 2.99 10.89 -27.33
N LYS A 3 4.30 11.22 -27.22
CA LYS A 3 5.31 10.30 -26.67
C LYS A 3 5.41 10.29 -25.13
N SER A 4 5.06 11.37 -24.41
CA SER A 4 5.18 11.39 -22.93
C SER A 4 4.00 10.70 -22.22
N LYS A 5 2.75 10.89 -22.70
CA LYS A 5 1.54 10.21 -22.17
C LYS A 5 1.62 8.68 -22.19
N LYS A 6 2.30 8.11 -23.19
CA LYS A 6 2.53 6.65 -23.26
C LYS A 6 3.46 6.19 -22.15
N LYS A 7 4.50 6.95 -21.79
CA LYS A 7 5.48 6.52 -20.77
C LYS A 7 4.93 6.52 -19.33
N SER A 8 4.14 7.53 -18.93
CA SER A 8 3.61 7.59 -17.55
C SER A 8 2.55 6.52 -17.28
N SER A 9 1.61 6.33 -18.21
CA SER A 9 0.58 5.29 -18.13
C SER A 9 1.11 3.86 -18.21
N ILE A 10 2.23 3.66 -18.92
CA ILE A 10 2.96 2.38 -18.95
C ILE A 10 3.59 2.11 -17.57
N SER A 11 4.23 3.11 -16.95
CA SER A 11 4.85 2.99 -15.62
C SER A 11 3.84 2.62 -14.53
N THR A 12 2.64 3.22 -14.48
CA THR A 12 1.64 2.88 -13.45
C THR A 12 1.09 1.47 -13.63
N LYS A 13 0.84 1.04 -14.86
CA LYS A 13 0.39 -0.33 -15.16
C LYS A 13 1.46 -1.36 -14.85
N GLU A 14 2.72 -1.04 -15.11
CA GLU A 14 3.87 -1.90 -14.75
C GLU A 14 4.01 -2.03 -13.24
N LYS A 15 3.90 -0.92 -12.48
CA LYS A 15 3.88 -0.95 -11.02
C LYS A 15 2.76 -1.83 -10.47
N GLN A 16 1.54 -1.65 -10.96
CA GLN A 16 0.39 -2.48 -10.55
C GLN A 16 0.59 -3.95 -10.87
N ARG A 17 1.11 -4.29 -12.05
CA ARG A 17 1.44 -5.67 -12.41
C ARG A 17 2.48 -6.26 -11.46
N SER A 18 3.55 -5.52 -11.18
CA SER A 18 4.60 -5.96 -10.27
C SER A 18 4.08 -6.18 -8.85
N LEU A 19 3.15 -5.34 -8.38
CA LEU A 19 2.51 -5.49 -7.08
C LEU A 19 1.64 -6.76 -7.02
N ILE A 20 0.82 -7.00 -8.05
CA ILE A 20 -0.02 -8.19 -8.13
C ILE A 20 0.85 -9.46 -8.16
N GLU A 21 1.96 -9.44 -8.90
CA GLU A 21 2.93 -10.54 -8.92
C GLU A 21 3.56 -10.77 -7.55
N LEU A 22 3.99 -9.71 -6.85
CA LEU A 22 4.53 -9.82 -5.48
C LEU A 22 3.50 -10.43 -4.52
N LEU A 23 2.27 -9.93 -4.51
CA LEU A 23 1.19 -10.44 -3.66
C LEU A 23 0.87 -11.91 -3.98
N LYS A 24 0.84 -12.28 -5.27
CA LYS A 24 0.65 -13.67 -5.70
C LYS A 24 1.79 -14.57 -5.26
N ASN A 25 3.05 -14.13 -5.37
CA ASN A 25 4.21 -14.91 -4.95
C ASN A 25 4.19 -15.15 -3.44
N HIS A 26 3.80 -14.16 -2.63
CA HIS A 26 3.61 -14.34 -1.20
C HIS A 26 2.46 -15.32 -0.89
N GLY A 27 1.33 -15.21 -1.59
CA GLY A 27 0.20 -16.15 -1.44
C GLY A 27 0.57 -17.58 -1.84
N ALA A 28 1.26 -17.77 -2.96
CA ALA A 28 1.74 -19.07 -3.42
C ALA A 28 2.69 -19.70 -2.41
N LYS A 29 3.62 -18.92 -1.85
CA LYS A 29 4.54 -19.39 -0.81
C LYS A 29 3.80 -19.88 0.44
N ILE A 30 2.78 -19.15 0.90
CA ILE A 30 1.96 -19.58 2.05
C ILE A 30 1.25 -20.90 1.72
N TYR A 31 0.69 -21.03 0.52
CA TYR A 31 0.01 -22.23 0.08
C TYR A 31 0.96 -23.43 0.01
N GLU A 32 2.16 -23.25 -0.55
CA GLU A 32 3.21 -24.28 -0.58
C GLU A 32 3.67 -24.69 0.82
N GLU A 33 3.86 -23.73 1.74
CA GLU A 33 4.21 -24.03 3.14
C GLU A 33 3.12 -24.90 3.79
N LEU A 34 1.84 -24.57 3.57
CA LEU A 34 0.71 -25.35 4.09
C LEU A 34 0.59 -26.75 3.46
N ASP A 35 0.78 -26.87 2.14
CA ASP A 35 0.71 -28.15 1.42
C ASP A 35 1.82 -29.12 1.87
N ASN A 36 2.99 -28.57 2.21
CA ASN A 36 4.11 -29.32 2.80
C ASN A 36 3.91 -29.64 4.29
N GLY A 37 2.80 -29.22 4.91
CA GLY A 37 2.54 -29.42 6.34
C GLY A 37 3.38 -28.54 7.26
N GLU A 38 3.98 -27.47 6.72
CA GLU A 38 4.73 -26.48 7.48
C GLU A 38 3.83 -25.31 7.91
N PHE A 39 4.14 -24.72 9.07
CA PHE A 39 3.45 -23.50 9.49
C PHE A 39 3.98 -22.30 8.72
N PRO A 40 3.12 -21.53 8.05
CA PRO A 40 3.57 -20.44 7.21
C PRO A 40 4.19 -19.30 8.01
N LYS A 41 5.07 -18.54 7.36
CA LYS A 41 5.83 -17.45 8.00
C LYS A 41 6.11 -16.28 7.07
N PHE A 42 6.04 -15.08 7.64
CA PHE A 42 6.53 -13.84 7.02
C PHE A 42 7.85 -13.39 7.63
N SER A 43 8.78 -12.95 6.78
CA SER A 43 9.94 -12.16 7.19
C SER A 43 9.58 -10.70 6.98
N ILE A 44 9.49 -9.94 8.08
CA ILE A 44 9.12 -8.53 8.09
C ILE A 44 10.36 -7.75 8.46
N PRO A 45 10.85 -6.82 7.60
CA PRO A 45 11.97 -5.96 7.95
C PRO A 45 11.71 -5.19 9.26
N SER A 46 12.69 -5.17 10.16
CA SER A 46 12.54 -4.49 11.44
C SER A 46 12.46 -2.98 11.23
N ARG A 47 11.43 -2.35 11.79
CA ARG A 47 11.23 -0.89 11.77
C ARG A 47 11.87 -0.19 12.99
N SER A 48 12.67 -0.91 13.77
CA SER A 48 13.38 -0.34 14.92
C SER A 48 14.38 0.73 14.48
N VAL A 49 14.56 1.77 15.30
CA VAL A 49 15.54 2.85 15.05
C VAL A 49 16.95 2.30 14.80
N SER A 50 17.31 1.21 15.48
CA SER A 50 18.58 0.51 15.30
C SER A 50 18.77 -0.14 13.92
N ASN A 51 17.69 -0.37 13.17
CA ASN A 51 17.74 -0.92 11.81
C ASN A 51 17.63 0.17 10.73
N ILE A 52 17.52 1.45 11.08
CA ILE A 52 17.43 2.53 10.10
C ILE A 52 18.85 2.96 9.72
N VAL A 53 19.18 2.85 8.43
CA VAL A 53 20.52 3.15 7.90
C VAL A 53 20.43 4.24 6.84
N TYR A 54 21.34 5.21 6.87
CA TYR A 54 21.42 6.24 5.84
C TYR A 54 22.13 5.69 4.59
N ASP A 55 21.43 5.65 3.46
CA ASP A 55 22.01 5.30 2.17
C ASP A 55 22.59 6.57 1.50
N GLN A 56 23.91 6.60 1.32
CA GLN A 56 24.61 7.74 0.72
C GLN A 56 24.31 7.94 -0.77
N LYS A 57 23.96 6.88 -1.51
CA LYS A 57 23.66 6.94 -2.94
C LYS A 57 22.25 7.48 -3.17
N LEU A 58 21.29 6.95 -2.43
CA LEU A 58 19.89 7.37 -2.48
C LEU A 58 19.65 8.66 -1.68
N ARG A 59 20.59 9.07 -0.83
CA ARG A 59 20.53 10.22 0.07
C ARG A 59 19.30 10.20 0.99
N GLN A 60 18.88 9.01 1.40
CA GLN A 60 17.70 8.79 2.23
C GLN A 60 17.95 7.70 3.27
N TYR A 61 17.13 7.69 4.32
CA TYR A 61 17.14 6.60 5.29
C TYR A 61 16.36 5.39 4.74
N ILE A 62 16.95 4.21 4.86
CA ILE A 62 16.37 2.93 4.43
C ILE A 62 16.36 1.93 5.59
N LEU A 63 15.53 0.91 5.48
CA LEU A 63 15.58 -0.23 6.39
C LEU A 63 16.83 -1.07 6.09
N GLY A 64 17.55 -1.44 7.14
CA GLY A 64 18.70 -2.33 7.10
C GLY A 64 18.29 -3.80 7.01
N ASN A 65 19.26 -4.69 7.16
CA ASN A 65 19.11 -6.13 6.92
C ASN A 65 18.38 -6.89 8.04
N ASN A 66 18.07 -6.25 9.16
CA ASN A 66 17.44 -6.93 10.27
C ASN A 66 15.96 -7.19 9.98
N SER A 67 15.49 -8.41 10.23
CA SER A 67 14.10 -8.81 9.99
C SER A 67 13.56 -9.64 11.15
N ALA A 68 12.28 -9.46 11.45
CA ALA A 68 11.56 -10.30 12.39
C ALA A 68 10.74 -11.35 11.64
N ILE A 69 10.67 -12.56 12.19
CA ILE A 69 9.83 -13.62 11.63
C ILE A 69 8.51 -13.66 12.40
N ARG A 70 7.39 -13.53 11.68
CA ARG A 70 6.05 -13.84 12.20
C ARG A 70 5.60 -15.18 11.63
N SER A 71 5.32 -16.15 12.49
CA SER A 71 4.90 -17.49 12.08
C SER A 71 3.56 -17.86 12.69
N ALA A 72 2.73 -18.55 11.91
CA ALA A 72 1.48 -19.14 12.37
C ALA A 72 1.68 -20.24 13.44
N LYS A 73 2.90 -20.77 13.60
CA LYS A 73 3.24 -21.75 14.64
C LYS A 73 3.10 -21.19 16.05
N ASN A 74 3.34 -19.89 16.22
CA ASN A 74 3.29 -19.25 17.52
C ASN A 74 1.90 -18.67 17.76
N SER A 75 1.20 -19.20 18.77
CA SER A 75 -0.17 -18.77 19.12
C SER A 75 -0.28 -17.26 19.35
N SER A 76 0.74 -16.62 19.94
CA SER A 76 0.72 -15.16 20.15
C SER A 76 0.90 -14.35 18.86
N GLN A 77 1.50 -14.95 17.82
CA GLN A 77 1.71 -14.30 16.53
C GLN A 77 0.62 -14.67 15.51
N LEU A 78 -0.19 -15.70 15.78
CA LEU A 78 -1.19 -16.19 14.85
C LEU A 78 -2.18 -15.09 14.43
N ARG A 79 -2.66 -14.28 15.39
CA ARG A 79 -3.58 -13.17 15.11
C ARG A 79 -2.97 -12.15 14.14
N SER A 80 -1.79 -11.64 14.46
CA SER A 80 -1.08 -10.65 13.63
C SER A 80 -0.63 -11.20 12.28
N PHE A 81 -0.33 -12.51 12.20
CA PHE A 81 -0.09 -13.20 10.94
C PHE A 81 -1.35 -13.23 10.08
N THR A 82 -2.50 -13.65 10.63
CA THR A 82 -3.77 -13.71 9.89
C THR A 82 -4.22 -12.33 9.41
N GLN A 83 -4.10 -11.30 10.26
CA GLN A 83 -4.39 -9.91 9.88
C GLN A 83 -3.51 -9.45 8.70
N LEU A 84 -2.21 -9.79 8.70
CA LEU A 84 -1.30 -9.43 7.62
C LEU A 84 -1.64 -10.16 6.30
N VAL A 85 -1.96 -11.46 6.37
CA VAL A 85 -2.43 -12.24 5.20
C VAL A 85 -3.72 -11.65 4.66
N TRP A 86 -4.68 -11.35 5.54
CA TRP A 86 -5.95 -10.76 5.16
C TRP A 86 -5.75 -9.39 4.49
N LEU A 87 -4.87 -8.54 5.01
CA LEU A 87 -4.59 -7.26 4.41
C LEU A 87 -3.96 -7.41 3.01
N ALA A 88 -3.04 -8.35 2.83
CA ALA A 88 -2.47 -8.66 1.52
C ALA A 88 -3.54 -9.13 0.52
N PHE A 89 -4.50 -9.95 0.97
CA PHE A 89 -5.68 -10.34 0.19
C PHE A 89 -6.55 -9.13 -0.16
N PHE A 90 -6.85 -8.27 0.81
CA PHE A 90 -7.66 -7.08 0.64
C PHE A 90 -7.01 -6.09 -0.34
N ALA A 91 -5.70 -5.85 -0.23
CA ALA A 91 -4.90 -5.07 -1.16
C ALA A 91 -4.93 -5.62 -2.59
N ASN A 92 -4.80 -6.94 -2.77
CA ASN A 92 -4.93 -7.58 -4.07
C ASN A 92 -6.34 -7.36 -4.66
N ARG A 93 -7.39 -7.45 -3.83
CA ARG A 93 -8.77 -7.20 -4.25
C ARG A 93 -8.99 -5.74 -4.67
N LEU A 94 -8.54 -4.77 -3.87
CA LEU A 94 -8.61 -3.34 -4.20
C LEU A 94 -7.95 -3.04 -5.54
N THR A 95 -6.76 -3.59 -5.76
CA THR A 95 -5.99 -3.41 -6.99
C THR A 95 -6.71 -3.97 -8.22
N GLN A 96 -7.34 -5.15 -8.09
CA GLN A 96 -8.10 -5.77 -9.18
C GLN A 96 -9.41 -5.04 -9.49
N GLU A 97 -10.13 -4.62 -8.45
CA GLU A 97 -11.41 -3.89 -8.58
C GLU A 97 -11.21 -2.40 -8.93
N LYS A 98 -9.96 -1.90 -8.95
CA LYS A 98 -9.59 -0.49 -9.13
C LYS A 98 -10.31 0.44 -8.13
N LYS A 99 -10.45 -0.03 -6.89
CA LYS A 99 -11.04 0.73 -5.78
C LYS A 99 -9.93 1.16 -4.82
N SER A 100 -10.16 2.28 -4.16
CA SER A 100 -9.34 2.77 -3.04
C SER A 100 -10.08 2.59 -1.72
N SER A 101 -9.32 2.44 -0.65
CA SER A 101 -9.82 2.34 0.72
C SER A 101 -9.11 3.38 1.60
N THR A 102 -9.80 3.89 2.61
CA THR A 102 -9.13 4.68 3.67
C THR A 102 -8.55 3.76 4.75
N LEU A 103 -7.70 4.30 5.62
CA LEU A 103 -7.20 3.60 6.82
C LEU A 103 -8.35 3.11 7.72
N ARG A 104 -9.40 3.90 7.88
CA ARG A 104 -10.58 3.51 8.68
C ARG A 104 -11.41 2.43 7.99
N ASP A 105 -11.55 2.54 6.67
CA ASP A 105 -12.27 1.52 5.90
C ASP A 105 -11.58 0.16 6.01
N VAL A 106 -10.24 0.10 6.09
CA VAL A 106 -9.52 -1.15 6.35
C VAL A 106 -9.92 -1.71 7.72
N TYR A 107 -9.92 -0.89 8.76
CA TYR A 107 -10.34 -1.29 10.12
C TYR A 107 -11.77 -1.84 10.16
N TYR A 108 -12.73 -1.15 9.53
CA TYR A 108 -14.13 -1.61 9.51
C TYR A 108 -14.36 -2.80 8.58
N SER A 109 -13.67 -2.85 7.44
CA SER A 109 -13.81 -3.94 6.48
C SER A 109 -13.35 -5.26 7.07
N SER A 110 -12.35 -5.25 7.94
CA SER A 110 -11.81 -6.47 8.55
C SER A 110 -12.81 -7.21 9.43
N GLN A 111 -13.72 -6.47 10.09
CA GLN A 111 -14.80 -7.02 10.91
C GLN A 111 -15.77 -7.88 10.09
N ALA A 112 -16.02 -7.51 8.83
CA ALA A 112 -16.86 -8.29 7.93
C ALA A 112 -16.22 -9.64 7.52
N PHE A 113 -14.92 -9.80 7.73
CA PHE A 113 -14.18 -11.05 7.49
C PHE A 113 -13.81 -11.77 8.79
N GLU A 114 -14.36 -11.36 9.94
CA GLU A 114 -14.03 -11.90 11.28
C GLU A 114 -12.54 -11.76 11.64
N ILE A 115 -11.85 -10.78 11.03
CA ILE A 115 -10.46 -10.44 11.31
C ILE A 115 -10.43 -9.14 12.10
N ASP A 116 -10.73 -9.24 13.39
CA ASP A 116 -10.89 -8.05 14.22
C ASP A 116 -9.54 -7.44 14.64
N PHE A 117 -9.49 -6.11 14.61
CA PHE A 117 -8.48 -5.30 15.26
C PHE A 117 -9.01 -4.77 16.60
N GLU A 118 -8.16 -4.67 17.60
CA GLU A 118 -8.49 -4.07 18.91
C GLU A 118 -8.73 -2.58 18.77
N ASP A 119 -7.90 -1.90 17.99
CA ASP A 119 -7.99 -0.48 17.72
C ASP A 119 -7.43 -0.12 16.34
N GLN A 120 -7.56 1.16 15.97
CA GLN A 120 -7.01 1.69 14.73
C GLN A 120 -5.49 1.54 14.67
N GLY A 121 -4.80 1.69 15.80
CA GLY A 121 -3.34 1.59 15.88
C GLY A 121 -2.83 0.19 15.52
N GLU A 122 -3.55 -0.87 15.88
CA GLU A 122 -3.24 -2.23 15.46
C GLU A 122 -3.37 -2.38 13.94
N SER A 123 -4.48 -1.89 13.35
CA SER A 123 -4.68 -1.94 11.90
C SER A 123 -3.61 -1.15 11.13
N ASP A 124 -3.26 0.05 11.63
CA ASP A 124 -2.22 0.90 11.06
C ASP A 124 -0.86 0.20 11.12
N ASN A 125 -0.54 -0.49 12.23
CA ASN A 125 0.70 -1.24 12.35
C ASN A 125 0.79 -2.40 11.34
N ILE A 126 -0.31 -3.12 11.10
CA ILE A 126 -0.36 -4.19 10.09
C ILE A 126 -0.21 -3.61 8.67
N ILE A 127 -0.78 -2.43 8.40
CA ILE A 127 -0.57 -1.73 7.13
C ILE A 127 0.91 -1.42 6.91
N VAL A 128 1.57 -0.85 7.91
CA VAL A 128 3.01 -0.51 7.80
C VAL A 128 3.88 -1.77 7.73
N ASP A 129 3.49 -2.87 8.37
CA ASP A 129 4.18 -4.16 8.21
C ASP A 129 4.07 -4.67 6.77
N LEU A 130 2.90 -4.52 6.13
CA LEU A 130 2.72 -4.88 4.72
C LEU A 130 3.56 -3.99 3.79
N GLU A 131 3.66 -2.69 4.08
CA GLU A 131 4.55 -1.78 3.36
C GLU A 131 6.01 -2.26 3.42
N ALA A 132 6.46 -2.67 4.60
CA ALA A 132 7.81 -3.18 4.81
C ALA A 132 8.05 -4.51 4.09
N VAL A 133 7.09 -5.44 4.11
CA VAL A 133 7.17 -6.74 3.41
C VAL A 133 7.23 -6.54 1.90
N LEU A 134 6.41 -5.63 1.35
CA LEU A 134 6.35 -5.38 -0.09
C LEU A 134 7.43 -4.42 -0.58
N ALA A 135 8.08 -3.69 0.34
CA ALA A 135 8.93 -2.54 0.03
C ALA A 135 8.22 -1.52 -0.87
N ARG A 136 6.92 -1.28 -0.61
CA ARG A 136 6.05 -0.37 -1.36
C ARG A 136 5.25 0.50 -0.39
N PRO A 137 5.03 1.79 -0.71
CA PRO A 137 4.13 2.63 0.06
C PRO A 137 2.69 2.13 -0.08
N ARG A 138 1.85 2.33 0.95
CA ARG A 138 0.45 1.91 0.96
C ARG A 138 -0.42 2.46 -0.17
N GLU A 139 -0.06 3.63 -0.67
CA GLU A 139 -0.75 4.25 -1.79
C GLU A 139 -0.60 3.42 -3.08
N ASP A 140 0.49 2.66 -3.24
CA ASP A 140 0.69 1.76 -4.39
C ASP A 140 -0.30 0.59 -4.37
N PHE A 141 -0.76 0.17 -3.19
CA PHE A 141 -1.78 -0.88 -3.01
C PHE A 141 -3.16 -0.34 -2.63
N HIS A 142 -3.43 0.92 -3.03
CA HIS A 142 -4.74 1.56 -2.98
C HIS A 142 -5.31 1.83 -1.58
N VAL A 143 -4.45 1.90 -0.56
CA VAL A 143 -4.82 2.36 0.79
C VAL A 143 -4.33 3.78 0.98
N PHE A 144 -5.24 4.71 1.28
CA PHE A 144 -4.96 6.14 1.39
C PHE A 144 -5.34 6.70 2.76
N PRO A 145 -4.68 7.79 3.22
CA PRO A 145 -5.19 8.57 4.33
C PRO A 145 -6.52 9.25 3.94
N GLU A 146 -7.30 9.68 4.94
CA GLU A 146 -8.44 10.56 4.68
C GLU A 146 -7.96 11.87 4.02
N GLU A 147 -8.67 12.33 2.99
CA GLU A 147 -8.38 13.56 2.26
C GLU A 147 -8.61 14.79 3.16
N ARG A 148 -7.56 15.25 3.83
CA ARG A 148 -7.61 16.44 4.71
C ARG A 148 -6.65 17.55 4.33
N SER A 149 -5.88 17.35 3.26
CA SER A 149 -4.89 18.31 2.78
C SER A 149 -5.36 18.94 1.48
N SER A 150 -5.20 20.25 1.33
CA SER A 150 -5.47 20.95 0.06
C SER A 150 -4.20 21.60 -0.47
N ILE A 151 -4.12 21.69 -1.80
CA ILE A 151 -3.06 22.39 -2.52
C ILE A 151 -3.63 23.60 -3.25
N PHE A 152 -2.91 24.71 -3.18
CA PHE A 152 -3.24 25.97 -3.83
C PHE A 152 -1.97 26.58 -4.42
N GLY A 153 -2.07 27.12 -5.64
CA GLY A 153 -0.95 27.75 -6.33
C GLY A 153 -1.15 27.78 -7.84
N ASP A 154 -0.29 28.52 -8.54
CA ASP A 154 -0.26 28.53 -10.00
C ASP A 154 0.44 27.27 -10.52
N LEU A 155 -0.35 26.20 -10.63
CA LEU A 155 0.10 24.90 -11.12
C LEU A 155 -1.03 24.25 -11.91
N ASP A 156 -0.76 23.92 -13.17
CA ASP A 156 -1.68 23.15 -14.01
C ASP A 156 -1.50 21.66 -13.77
N ILE A 157 -2.59 20.99 -13.37
CA ILE A 157 -2.67 19.54 -13.21
C ILE A 157 -3.55 18.92 -14.30
N GLU A 158 -3.32 17.65 -14.64
CA GLU A 158 -4.16 16.89 -15.57
C GLU A 158 -4.68 15.63 -14.87
N TYR A 159 -6.00 15.46 -14.79
CA TYR A 159 -6.55 14.26 -14.17
C TYR A 159 -6.33 13.03 -15.06
N THR A 160 -5.96 11.91 -14.44
CA THR A 160 -5.80 10.59 -15.08
C THR A 160 -6.80 9.56 -14.59
N VAL A 161 -7.73 9.95 -13.71
CA VAL A 161 -8.74 9.03 -13.19
C VAL A 161 -9.79 8.70 -14.25
N PRO A 162 -10.30 7.45 -14.28
CA PRO A 162 -11.35 7.06 -15.21
C PRO A 162 -12.56 8.01 -15.15
N GLY A 163 -12.99 8.52 -16.30
CA GLY A 163 -14.11 9.46 -16.42
C GLY A 163 -13.73 10.96 -16.40
N TYR A 164 -12.53 11.30 -15.90
CA TYR A 164 -12.00 12.68 -15.94
C TYR A 164 -10.66 12.78 -16.68
N GLU A 165 -10.22 11.69 -17.33
CA GLU A 165 -8.94 11.61 -18.04
C GLU A 165 -8.73 12.77 -19.03
N GLY A 166 -7.60 13.45 -18.89
CA GLY A 166 -7.19 14.54 -19.78
C GLY A 166 -7.79 15.91 -19.49
N LYS A 167 -8.66 16.02 -18.48
CA LYS A 167 -9.12 17.33 -18.00
C LYS A 167 -7.98 18.03 -17.27
N LYS A 168 -7.64 19.22 -17.77
CA LYS A 168 -6.66 20.10 -17.15
C LYS A 168 -7.33 21.13 -16.26
N MET A 169 -6.67 21.48 -15.16
CA MET A 169 -7.16 22.48 -14.23
C MET A 169 -6.00 23.17 -13.55
N ASN A 170 -6.09 24.49 -13.39
CA ASN A 170 -5.13 25.25 -12.58
C ASN A 170 -5.60 25.24 -11.13
N LEU A 171 -4.66 24.98 -10.21
CA LEU A 171 -4.94 24.91 -8.77
C LEU A 171 -5.32 26.27 -8.15
N SER A 172 -5.08 27.40 -8.84
CA SER A 172 -5.48 28.74 -8.39
C SER A 172 -6.97 29.04 -8.63
N ASN A 173 -7.69 28.16 -9.33
CA ASN A 173 -9.09 28.42 -9.72
C ASN A 173 -10.10 28.22 -8.59
N HIS A 174 -9.71 27.63 -7.47
CA HIS A 174 -10.58 27.40 -6.32
C HIS A 174 -9.98 28.05 -5.05
N PRO A 175 -10.73 28.91 -4.34
CA PRO A 175 -10.21 29.65 -3.19
C PRO A 175 -9.80 28.74 -2.01
N ASP A 176 -10.47 27.60 -1.85
CA ASP A 176 -10.15 26.62 -0.80
C ASP A 176 -9.03 25.63 -1.20
N GLY A 177 -8.46 25.80 -2.41
CA GLY A 177 -7.55 24.84 -3.02
C GLY A 177 -8.25 23.54 -3.43
N TYR A 178 -7.46 22.58 -3.91
CA TYR A 178 -7.94 21.25 -4.29
C TYR A 178 -7.41 20.18 -3.34
N ALA A 179 -8.27 19.24 -2.94
CA ALA A 179 -7.91 18.18 -1.99
C ALA A 179 -6.89 17.20 -2.59
N ILE A 180 -5.79 16.96 -1.87
CA ILE A 180 -4.77 15.95 -2.17
C ILE A 180 -5.33 14.57 -1.81
N GLY A 181 -5.64 13.79 -2.84
CA GLY A 181 -6.23 12.46 -2.72
C GLY A 181 -5.81 11.52 -3.84
N PRO A 182 -6.40 10.31 -3.92
CA PRO A 182 -6.09 9.29 -4.94
C PRO A 182 -6.21 9.81 -6.38
N SER A 183 -7.08 10.80 -6.58
CA SER A 183 -7.31 11.46 -7.86
C SER A 183 -6.13 12.31 -8.34
N LEU A 184 -5.30 12.81 -7.42
CA LEU A 184 -4.10 13.60 -7.71
C LEU A 184 -2.81 12.77 -7.68
N THR A 185 -2.78 11.64 -6.98
CA THR A 185 -1.60 10.75 -6.96
C THR A 185 -1.29 10.15 -8.34
N SER A 186 -2.29 10.11 -9.24
CA SER A 186 -2.13 9.61 -10.60
C SER A 186 -1.91 10.70 -11.67
N ALA A 187 -2.11 11.97 -11.31
CA ALA A 187 -2.07 13.15 -12.20
C ALA A 187 -0.68 13.45 -12.76
#